data_AF-A0AAN8C1B7-F1
#
_entry.id   AF-A0AAN8C1B7-F1
#
_cell.length_a   1.000
_cell.length_b   1.000
_cell.length_c   1.000
_cell.angle_alpha   90.00
_cell.angle_beta   90.00
_cell.angle_gamma   90.00
#
_symmetry.space_group_name_H-M   'P 1'
#
loop_
_entity.id
_entity.type
_entity.pdbx_description
1 polymer ?
#
loop_
_entity_poly.entity_id
_entity_poly.type
_entity_poly.pdbx_seq_one_letter_code
_entity_poly.pdbx_strand_id
1 'polypeptide(L)'
;MEELDGDEVRVSSRGRLAERDIVQFVPFRDYIDRSGNQVLSMARLAKDVLAEIPDQLLSFMKSRGVEPRPALSTSALPELHRHI
;
A
#
# COMPACT_ATOMS: atom_id res chain seq x y z
N MET A 1 4.72 17.53 8.94
CA MET A 1 4.23 16.54 7.96
C MET A 1 4.24 15.16 8.59
N GLU A 2 5.33 14.78 9.27
CA GLU A 2 5.42 13.55 10.08
C GLU A 2 4.30 13.38 11.12
N GLU A 3 3.75 14.46 11.69
CA GLU A 3 2.59 14.35 12.61
C GLU A 3 1.34 13.71 11.96
N LEU A 4 1.20 13.79 10.64
CA LEU A 4 0.07 13.19 9.93
C LEU A 4 0.29 11.70 9.61
N ASP A 5 1.51 11.19 9.80
CA ASP A 5 1.93 9.82 9.48
C ASP A 5 1.30 8.76 10.40
N GLY A 6 0.66 9.18 11.50
CA GLY A 6 -0.25 8.33 12.29
C GLY A 6 0.38 7.18 13.09
N ASP A 7 1.67 6.89 12.89
CA ASP A 7 2.46 5.80 13.50
C ASP A 7 2.51 5.86 15.03
N GLU A 8 2.89 7.01 15.58
CA GLU A 8 3.08 7.18 17.03
C GLU A 8 1.78 7.56 17.74
N VAL A 9 1.02 8.48 17.13
CA VAL A 9 -0.17 9.09 17.74
C VAL A 9 -1.24 9.32 16.70
N ARG A 10 -2.48 8.92 17.01
CA ARG A 10 -3.63 9.18 16.15
C ARG A 10 -4.03 10.64 16.20
N VAL A 11 -4.11 11.26 15.04
CA VAL A 11 -4.64 12.62 14.90
C VAL A 11 -6.07 12.68 15.42
N SER A 12 -6.40 13.80 16.06
CA SER A 12 -7.75 14.05 16.56
C SER A 12 -8.27 15.39 16.10
N SER A 13 -9.59 15.48 15.90
CA SER A 13 -10.25 16.75 15.59
C SER A 13 -11.65 16.74 16.17
N ARG A 14 -12.04 17.84 16.84
CA ARG A 14 -13.37 18.01 17.46
C ARG A 14 -13.73 16.85 18.40
N GLY A 15 -12.77 16.37 19.18
CA GLY A 15 -12.95 15.27 20.14
C GLY A 15 -13.06 13.88 19.50
N ARG A 16 -12.82 13.73 18.18
CA ARG A 16 -12.80 12.44 17.49
C ARG A 16 -11.38 12.08 17.09
N LEU A 17 -10.95 10.88 17.44
CA LEU A 17 -9.69 10.30 16.99
C LEU A 17 -9.87 9.67 15.61
N ALA A 18 -8.81 9.68 14.81
CA ALA A 18 -8.74 8.88 13.59
C ALA A 18 -8.80 7.39 13.95
N GLU A 19 -9.74 6.67 13.33
CA GLU A 19 -9.98 5.25 13.58
C GLU A 19 -8.79 4.39 13.13
N ARG A 20 -8.19 4.77 11.99
CA ARG A 20 -7.12 4.03 11.33
C ARG A 20 -6.11 4.99 10.72
N ASP A 21 -4.95 4.41 10.47
CA ASP A 21 -3.83 5.12 9.90
C ASP A 21 -3.84 4.83 8.42
N ILE A 22 -3.82 5.91 7.64
CA ILE A 22 -4.07 5.89 6.21
C ILE A 22 -3.26 6.95 5.47
N VAL A 23 -2.36 7.65 6.16
CA VAL A 23 -1.56 8.74 5.59
C VAL A 23 -0.11 8.40 5.83
N GLN A 24 0.67 8.34 4.75
CA GLN A 24 2.13 8.24 4.84
C GLN A 24 2.78 9.56 4.41
N PHE A 25 3.81 10.01 5.10
CA PHE A 25 4.71 11.05 4.61
C PHE A 25 6.14 10.53 4.34
N VAL A 26 6.57 10.57 3.06
CA VAL A 26 7.96 10.30 2.67
C VAL A 26 8.58 11.55 2.02
N PRO A 27 9.65 12.13 2.60
CA PRO A 27 10.30 13.31 2.04
C PRO A 27 11.05 12.99 0.74
N PHE A 28 10.39 13.24 -0.40
CA PHE A 28 10.94 12.97 -1.74
C PHE A 28 12.38 13.48 -1.98
N ARG A 29 12.74 14.61 -1.38
CA ARG A 29 14.07 15.22 -1.53
C ARG A 29 15.21 14.31 -1.10
N ASP A 30 14.96 13.41 -0.14
CA ASP A 30 15.98 12.52 0.44
C ASP A 30 16.35 11.39 -0.54
N TYR A 31 15.55 11.22 -1.58
CA TYR A 31 15.75 10.20 -2.61
C TYR A 31 16.33 10.78 -3.90
N ILE A 32 16.50 12.09 -4.03
CA ILE A 32 17.13 12.69 -5.22
C ILE A 32 18.63 12.41 -5.21
N ASP A 33 19.06 11.43 -6.01
CA ASP A 33 20.48 11.13 -6.20
C ASP A 33 21.14 12.15 -7.14
N ARG A 34 22.11 12.90 -6.60
CA ARG A 34 22.93 13.85 -7.37
C ARG A 34 23.90 13.17 -8.34
N SER A 35 24.13 11.87 -8.18
CA SER A 35 25.03 11.05 -8.98
C SER A 35 24.35 10.47 -10.24
N GLY A 36 23.02 10.62 -10.35
CA GLY A 36 22.25 10.26 -11.55
C GLY A 36 21.69 8.84 -11.60
N ASN A 37 21.81 8.01 -10.54
CA ASN A 37 21.19 6.67 -10.53
C ASN A 37 19.71 6.74 -10.16
N GLN A 38 18.90 7.21 -11.10
CA GLN A 38 17.47 7.44 -10.92
C GLN A 38 16.69 6.15 -10.61
N VAL A 39 17.06 5.02 -11.21
CA VAL A 39 16.33 3.76 -11.01
C VAL A 39 16.42 3.30 -9.55
N LEU A 40 17.61 3.32 -8.97
CA LEU A 40 17.81 2.92 -7.57
C LEU A 40 17.19 3.94 -6.60
N SER A 41 17.25 5.23 -6.94
CA SER A 41 16.59 6.31 -6.22
C SER A 41 15.07 6.09 -6.14
N MET A 42 14.42 5.83 -7.29
CA MET A 42 12.98 5.56 -7.35
C MET A 42 12.60 4.26 -6.66
N ALA A 43 13.45 3.22 -6.72
CA ALA A 43 13.20 1.97 -6.00
C ALA A 43 13.20 2.17 -4.49
N ARG A 44 14.11 2.99 -3.94
CA ARG A 44 14.14 3.31 -2.50
C ARG A 44 12.93 4.14 -2.09
N LEU A 45 12.57 5.15 -2.89
CA LEU A 45 11.36 5.93 -2.64
C LEU A 45 10.12 5.05 -2.62
N ALA A 46 9.96 4.18 -3.62
CA ALA A 46 8.82 3.27 -3.70
C ALA A 46 8.78 2.30 -2.52
N LYS A 47 9.93 1.79 -2.09
CA LYS A 47 10.02 0.93 -0.91
C LYS A 47 9.45 1.62 0.32
N ASP A 48 9.89 2.83 0.60
CA ASP A 48 9.54 3.52 1.85
C ASP A 48 8.10 4.08 1.78
N VAL A 49 7.62 4.52 0.61
CA VAL A 49 6.21 4.95 0.41
C VAL A 49 5.21 3.79 0.55
N LEU A 50 5.61 2.56 0.18
CA LEU A 50 4.71 1.42 0.14
C LEU A 50 4.83 0.49 1.35
N ALA A 51 5.74 0.78 2.28
CA ALA A 51 6.10 -0.13 3.37
C ALA A 51 4.91 -0.55 4.23
N GLU A 52 3.99 0.36 4.49
CA GLU A 52 2.86 0.16 5.41
C GLU A 52 1.57 -0.33 4.76
N ILE A 53 1.46 -0.23 3.43
CA ILE A 53 0.25 -0.60 2.69
C ILE A 53 -0.26 -2.01 3.03
N PRO A 54 0.59 -3.04 3.17
CA PRO A 54 0.12 -4.37 3.55
C PRO A 54 -0.63 -4.39 4.89
N ASP A 55 -0.08 -3.74 5.92
CA ASP A 55 -0.67 -3.73 7.26
C ASP A 55 -1.91 -2.84 7.32
N GLN A 56 -1.89 -1.68 6.66
CA GLN A 56 -3.05 -0.79 6.53
C GLN A 56 -4.23 -1.51 5.83
N LEU A 57 -3.95 -2.27 4.77
CA LEU A 57 -4.94 -3.06 4.06
C LEU A 57 -5.50 -4.18 4.92
N LEU A 58 -4.65 -4.98 5.57
CA LEU A 58 -5.09 -6.09 6.41
C LEU A 58 -5.88 -5.59 7.62
N SER A 59 -5.46 -4.48 8.24
CA SER A 59 -6.19 -3.80 9.30
C SER A 59 -7.60 -3.42 8.86
N PHE A 60 -7.74 -2.84 7.66
CA PHE A 60 -9.05 -2.54 7.08
C PHE A 60 -9.91 -3.78 6.93
N MET A 61 -9.41 -4.81 6.24
CA MET A 61 -10.18 -6.02 5.94
C MET A 61 -10.67 -6.69 7.22
N LYS A 62 -9.78 -6.84 8.21
CA LYS A 62 -10.11 -7.40 9.53
C LYS A 62 -11.18 -6.59 10.25
N SER A 63 -11.04 -5.26 10.28
CA SER A 63 -12.03 -4.36 10.94
C SER A 63 -13.43 -4.42 10.31
N ARG A 64 -13.51 -4.81 9.04
CA ARG A 64 -14.77 -4.91 8.28
C ARG A 64 -15.27 -6.34 8.09
N GLY A 65 -14.57 -7.34 8.64
CA GLY A 65 -14.92 -8.75 8.44
C GLY A 65 -14.86 -9.18 6.97
N VAL A 66 -14.01 -8.54 6.17
CA VAL A 66 -13.83 -8.87 4.75
C VAL A 66 -12.81 -9.99 4.62
N GLU A 67 -13.24 -11.14 4.13
CA GLU A 67 -12.38 -12.29 3.90
C GLU A 67 -11.86 -12.33 2.45
N PRO A 68 -10.67 -12.92 2.20
CA PRO A 68 -10.17 -13.15 0.86
C PRO A 68 -11.16 -13.97 0.03
N ARG A 69 -11.39 -13.55 -1.22
CA ARG A 69 -12.20 -14.34 -2.16
C ARG A 69 -11.46 -15.64 -2.51
N PRO A 70 -12.20 -16.75 -2.74
CA PRO A 70 -11.60 -17.96 -3.29
C PRO A 70 -10.83 -17.68 -4.57
N ALA A 71 -9.76 -18.44 -4.81
CA ALA A 71 -9.04 -18.37 -6.07
C ALA A 71 -9.99 -18.68 -7.24
N LEU A 72 -9.88 -17.91 -8.33
CA LEU A 72 -10.61 -18.23 -9.55
C LEU A 72 -10.18 -19.62 -10.03
N SER A 73 -11.11 -20.55 -10.16
CA SER A 73 -10.79 -21.89 -10.67
C SER A 73 -10.28 -21.75 -12.10
N THR A 74 -9.12 -22.35 -12.39
CA THR A 74 -8.50 -22.32 -13.74
C THR A 74 -9.30 -23.08 -14.81
N SER A 75 -10.53 -23.51 -14.52
CA SER A 75 -11.32 -24.46 -15.30
C SER A 75 -12.11 -23.85 -16.47
N ALA A 76 -11.73 -22.67 -16.96
CA ALA A 76 -12.38 -22.03 -18.10
C ALA A 76 -11.38 -21.41 -19.06
N LEU A 77 -10.34 -22.15 -19.43
CA LEU A 77 -9.81 -21.99 -20.78
C LEU A 77 -10.72 -22.85 -21.68
N PRO A 78 -11.59 -22.25 -22.53
CA PRO A 78 -12.26 -23.03 -23.55
C PRO A 78 -11.18 -23.69 -24.41
N GLU A 79 -11.23 -25.01 -24.53
CA GLU A 79 -10.34 -25.75 -25.42
C GLU A 79 -10.47 -25.18 -26.82
N LEU A 80 -9.43 -24.49 -27.26
CA LEU A 80 -9.29 -24.02 -28.62
C LEU A 80 -9.24 -25.27 -29.49
N HIS A 81 -10.39 -25.65 -30.06
CA HIS A 81 -10.52 -26.73 -31.02
C HIS A 81 -9.52 -26.48 -32.14
N ARG A 82 -8.40 -27.20 -32.09
CA ARG A 82 -7.35 -27.16 -33.10
C ARG A 82 -7.85 -28.00 -34.27
N HIS A 83 -8.61 -27.39 -35.16
CA HIS A 83 -8.88 -27.93 -36.49
C HIS A 83 -7.86 -27.34 -37.47
N ILE A 84 -6.77 -28.08 -37.66
CA ILE A 84 -6.07 -28.20 -38.94
C ILE A 84 -5.68 -29.68 -39.08
#